data_AF-A0A2V9JS23-F1
#
_entry.id   AF-A0A2V9JS23-F1
#
_cell.length_a   1.000
_cell.length_b   1.000
_cell.length_c   1.000
_cell.angle_alpha   90.00
_cell.angle_beta   90.00
_cell.angle_gamma   90.00
#
_symmetry.space_group_name_H-M   'P 1'
#
loop_
_entity.id
_entity.type
_entity.pdbx_description
1 polymer ?
#
loop_
_entity_poly.entity_id
_entity_poly.type
_entity_poly.pdbx_seq_one_letter_code
_entity_poly.pdbx_strand_id
1 'polypeptide(L)'
;MSRTRDARIRIFALAGLLVCLAGWAPGQTSRDALERGFKEPPDSAKPRVWWHWLNGNVTKEGITADLEWMKRVGIGGMQMFDGSLGVPQFVDKRL
;
A
#
# COMPACT_ATOMS: atom_id res chain seq x y z
N MET A 1 -33.97 -50.40 -22.73
CA MET A 1 -32.64 -49.82 -23.07
C MET A 1 -32.67 -48.32 -23.42
N SER A 2 -33.82 -47.70 -23.77
CA SER A 2 -33.88 -46.25 -24.08
C SER A 2 -33.82 -45.34 -22.83
N ARG A 3 -34.58 -45.67 -21.78
CA ARG A 3 -34.77 -44.80 -20.59
C ARG A 3 -33.49 -44.52 -19.79
N THR A 4 -32.54 -45.46 -19.78
CA THR A 4 -31.22 -45.31 -19.16
C THR A 4 -30.25 -44.47 -19.99
N ARG A 5 -30.42 -44.42 -21.32
CA ARG A 5 -29.63 -43.57 -22.22
C ARG A 5 -30.03 -42.10 -22.06
N ASP A 6 -31.33 -41.83 -21.95
CA ASP A 6 -31.87 -40.48 -21.80
C ASP A 6 -31.52 -39.86 -20.44
N ALA A 7 -31.51 -40.67 -19.37
CA ALA A 7 -31.08 -40.25 -18.04
C ALA A 7 -29.60 -39.84 -18.01
N ARG A 8 -28.73 -40.60 -18.71
CA ARG A 8 -27.30 -40.28 -18.82
C ARG A 8 -27.06 -38.97 -19.57
N ILE A 9 -27.76 -38.75 -20.68
CA ILE A 9 -27.65 -37.51 -21.48
C ILE A 9 -28.04 -36.29 -20.64
N ARG A 10 -29.13 -36.39 -19.86
CA ARG A 10 -29.57 -35.30 -18.97
C ARG A 10 -28.56 -35.00 -17.86
N ILE A 11 -27.96 -36.03 -17.27
CA ILE A 11 -26.91 -35.88 -16.25
C ILE A 11 -25.68 -35.19 -16.85
N PHE A 12 -25.23 -35.61 -18.03
CA PHE A 12 -24.11 -34.96 -18.71
C PHE A 12 -24.42 -33.51 -19.12
N ALA A 13 -25.66 -33.21 -19.55
CA ALA A 13 -26.07 -31.85 -19.87
C ALA A 13 -26.14 -30.94 -18.63
N LEU A 14 -26.66 -31.45 -17.51
CA LEU A 14 -26.70 -30.73 -16.23
C LEU A 14 -25.30 -30.52 -15.65
N ALA A 15 -24.43 -31.53 -15.74
CA ALA A 15 -23.03 -31.40 -15.34
C ALA A 15 -22.28 -30.38 -16.22
N GLY A 16 -22.51 -30.40 -17.54
CA GLY A 16 -21.95 -29.41 -18.46
C GLY A 16 -22.43 -27.98 -18.15
N LEU A 17 -23.71 -27.81 -17.86
CA LEU A 17 -24.29 -26.51 -17.48
C LEU A 17 -23.71 -25.98 -16.16
N LEU A 18 -23.53 -26.85 -15.16
CA LEU A 18 -22.90 -26.51 -13.88
C LEU A 18 -21.42 -26.10 -14.05
N VAL A 19 -20.68 -26.77 -14.95
CA VAL A 19 -19.29 -26.40 -15.27
C VAL A 19 -19.23 -25.05 -16.00
N CYS A 20 -20.15 -24.77 -16.92
CA CYS A 20 -20.22 -23.48 -17.61
C CYS A 20 -20.58 -22.32 -16.65
N LEU A 21 -21.46 -22.56 -15.67
CA LEU A 21 -21.81 -21.55 -14.66
C LEU A 21 -20.70 -21.34 -13.63
N ALA A 22 -19.91 -22.37 -13.30
CA ALA A 22 -18.77 -22.26 -12.39
C ALA A 22 -17.51 -21.66 -13.04
N GLY A 23 -17.42 -21.66 -14.37
CA GLY A 23 -16.26 -21.15 -15.12
C GLY A 23 -16.18 -19.64 -15.26
N TRP A 24 -17.21 -18.89 -14.86
CA TRP A 24 -17.23 -17.43 -14.97
C TRP A 24 -16.79 -16.77 -13.66
N ALA A 25 -15.55 -17.03 -13.26
CA ALA A 25 -14.89 -16.14 -12.30
C ALA A 25 -14.44 -14.89 -13.08
N PRO A 26 -14.85 -13.67 -12.70
CA PRO A 26 -14.20 -12.48 -13.23
C PRO A 26 -12.73 -12.57 -12.82
N GLY A 27 -11.85 -12.84 -13.79
CA GLY A 27 -10.43 -12.84 -13.56
C GLY A 27 -10.06 -11.43 -13.10
N GLN A 28 -9.59 -11.30 -11.86
CA GLN A 28 -9.11 -10.04 -11.33
C GLN A 28 -7.94 -9.59 -12.22
N THR A 29 -8.20 -8.68 -13.15
CA THR A 29 -7.25 -8.29 -14.18
C THR A 29 -6.07 -7.61 -13.50
N SER A 30 -4.90 -8.25 -13.50
CA SER A 30 -3.67 -7.69 -12.92
C SER A 30 -3.34 -6.29 -13.44
N ARG A 31 -3.79 -5.96 -14.65
CA ARG A 31 -3.73 -4.61 -15.25
C ARG A 31 -4.49 -3.57 -14.43
N ASP A 32 -5.71 -3.87 -13.99
CA ASP A 32 -6.54 -2.95 -13.20
C ASP A 32 -5.92 -2.71 -11.82
N ALA A 33 -5.26 -3.73 -11.25
CA ALA A 33 -4.55 -3.60 -9.98
C ALA A 33 -3.28 -2.74 -10.10
N LEU A 34 -2.49 -2.93 -11.17
CA LEU A 34 -1.29 -2.13 -11.44
C LEU A 34 -1.64 -0.68 -11.75
N GLU A 35 -2.62 -0.44 -12.61
CA GLU A 35 -3.06 0.92 -12.95
C GLU A 35 -3.57 1.67 -11.71
N ARG A 36 -4.38 1.01 -10.87
CA ARG A 36 -4.84 1.57 -9.59
C ARG A 36 -3.67 1.86 -8.66
N GLY A 37 -2.74 0.92 -8.47
CA GLY A 37 -1.58 1.12 -7.62
C GLY A 37 -0.61 2.20 -8.14
N PHE A 38 -0.63 2.50 -9.43
CA PHE A 38 0.13 3.60 -10.00
C PHE A 38 -0.55 4.96 -9.76
N LYS A 39 -1.89 5.03 -9.92
CA LYS A 39 -2.70 6.23 -9.63
C LYS A 39 -2.77 6.54 -8.14
N GLU A 40 -2.83 5.51 -7.31
CA GLU A 40 -2.91 5.57 -5.85
C GLU A 40 -1.81 4.69 -5.24
N PRO A 41 -0.56 5.19 -5.16
CA PRO A 41 0.55 4.42 -4.63
C PRO A 41 0.32 3.92 -3.20
N PRO A 42 0.63 2.65 -2.90
CA PRO A 42 0.55 2.12 -1.54
C PRO A 42 1.62 2.77 -0.65
N ASP A 43 1.46 2.65 0.68
CA ASP A 43 2.43 3.19 1.66
C ASP A 43 3.85 2.64 1.47
N SER A 44 3.99 1.40 1.00
CA SER A 44 5.29 0.78 0.71
C SER A 44 6.06 1.46 -0.43
N ALA A 45 5.37 2.18 -1.31
CA ALA A 45 5.97 2.90 -2.43
C ALA A 45 6.31 4.36 -2.08
N LYS A 46 5.90 4.87 -0.91
CA LYS A 46 6.19 6.25 -0.51
C LYS A 46 7.67 6.43 -0.20
N PRO A 47 8.28 7.56 -0.61
CA PRO A 47 9.68 7.84 -0.31
C PRO A 47 9.90 8.02 1.18
N ARG A 48 11.14 7.80 1.62
CA ARG A 48 11.60 8.09 2.98
C ARG A 48 12.67 9.16 2.94
N VAL A 49 12.85 9.85 4.06
CA VAL A 49 13.83 10.94 4.18
C VAL A 49 14.81 10.69 5.32
N TRP A 50 15.99 11.29 5.21
CA TRP A 50 16.87 11.44 6.36
C TRP A 50 16.47 12.69 7.14
N TRP A 51 16.31 12.54 8.45
CA TRP A 51 15.94 13.63 9.34
C TRP A 51 17.01 13.79 10.40
N HIS A 52 17.90 14.75 10.16
CA HIS A 52 19.05 15.01 11.02
C HIS A 52 18.68 16.04 12.07
N TRP A 53 18.77 15.65 13.33
CA TRP A 53 18.80 16.55 14.46
C TRP A 53 20.24 16.99 14.66
N LEU A 54 20.49 18.29 14.52
CA LEU A 54 21.84 18.83 14.54
C LEU A 54 22.08 19.64 15.80
N ASN A 55 23.07 19.22 16.58
CA ASN A 55 23.59 19.97 17.74
C ASN A 55 22.49 20.33 18.76
N GLY A 56 21.51 19.45 18.94
CA GLY A 56 20.38 19.65 19.86
C GLY A 56 19.44 20.79 19.48
N ASN A 57 19.52 21.33 18.25
CA ASN A 57 18.59 22.34 17.74
C ASN A 57 17.23 21.72 17.39
N VAL A 58 16.52 21.27 18.42
CA VAL A 58 15.28 20.50 18.29
C VAL A 58 14.29 20.97 19.35
N THR A 59 13.03 21.17 18.95
CA THR A 59 11.90 21.49 19.84
C THR A 59 10.73 20.55 19.56
N LYS A 60 9.83 20.35 20.53
CA LYS A 60 8.66 19.47 20.34
C LYS A 60 7.71 20.00 19.28
N GLU A 61 7.59 21.33 19.23
CA GLU A 61 6.79 22.06 18.27
C GLU A 61 7.34 21.87 16.85
N GLY A 62 8.66 21.96 16.68
CA GLY A 62 9.33 21.71 15.41
C GLY A 62 9.19 20.26 14.95
N ILE A 63 9.37 19.30 15.86
CA ILE A 63 9.12 17.87 15.59
C ILE A 63 7.69 17.67 15.07
N THR A 64 6.70 18.27 15.73
CA THR A 64 5.29 18.11 15.35
C THR A 64 5.06 18.69 13.96
N ALA A 65 5.55 19.90 13.71
CA ALA A 65 5.41 20.58 12.41
C ALA A 65 6.04 19.77 11.26
N ASP A 66 7.23 19.20 11.48
CA ASP A 66 7.93 18.37 10.51
C ASP A 66 7.14 17.10 10.18
N LEU A 67 6.66 16.37 11.21
CA LEU A 67 5.91 15.13 11.00
C LEU A 67 4.56 15.36 10.31
N GLU A 68 3.86 16.43 10.68
CA GLU A 68 2.62 16.82 9.99
C GLU A 68 2.89 17.20 8.54
N TRP A 69 3.98 17.93 8.28
CA TRP A 69 4.40 18.26 6.92
C TRP A 69 4.70 17.00 6.11
N MET A 70 5.50 16.08 6.66
CA MET A 70 5.81 14.79 6.01
C MET A 70 4.53 14.03 5.64
N LYS A 71 3.55 14.00 6.54
CA LYS A 71 2.26 13.38 6.28
C LYS A 71 1.49 14.10 5.17
N ARG A 72 1.40 15.43 5.21
CA ARG A 72 0.68 16.25 4.21
C ARG A 72 1.24 16.07 2.80
N VAL A 73 2.56 15.99 2.66
CA VAL A 73 3.22 15.87 1.34
C VAL A 73 3.42 14.42 0.88
N GLY A 74 3.03 13.43 1.68
CA GLY A 74 3.06 12.02 1.29
C GLY A 74 4.39 11.29 1.52
N ILE A 75 5.26 11.79 2.40
CA ILE A 75 6.45 11.06 2.86
C ILE A 75 6.01 9.85 3.70
N GLY A 76 6.55 8.68 3.39
CA GLY A 76 6.17 7.39 3.98
C GLY A 76 6.94 7.02 5.25
N GLY A 77 7.97 7.79 5.59
CA GLY A 77 8.75 7.58 6.80
C GLY A 77 10.07 8.33 6.78
N MET A 78 10.84 8.15 7.86
CA MET A 78 12.13 8.79 8.02
C MET A 78 13.14 7.84 8.64
N GLN A 79 14.42 8.16 8.48
CA GLN A 79 15.51 7.66 9.32
C GLN A 79 16.03 8.84 10.11
N MET A 80 15.90 8.77 11.44
CA MET A 80 16.30 9.84 12.34
C MET A 80 17.76 9.63 12.75
N PHE A 81 18.53 10.72 12.68
CA PHE A 81 19.92 10.76 13.13
C PHE A 81 20.10 11.95 14.07
N ASP A 82 20.70 11.71 15.23
CA ASP A 82 21.20 12.78 16.09
C ASP A 82 22.70 12.93 15.85
N GLY A 83 23.12 14.12 15.41
CA GLY A 83 24.47 14.40 14.98
C GLY A 83 24.97 15.76 15.48
N SER A 84 26.28 15.84 15.72
CA SER A 84 26.95 17.10 16.03
C SER A 84 27.93 17.44 14.91
N LEU A 85 27.63 18.51 14.17
CA LEU A 85 28.45 19.03 13.07
C LEU A 85 28.99 20.44 13.37
N GLY A 86 28.97 20.84 14.65
CA GLY A 86 29.46 22.13 15.10
C GLY A 86 28.60 23.33 14.68
N VAL A 87 27.33 23.12 14.33
CA VAL A 87 26.44 24.23 13.96
C VAL A 87 26.07 25.08 15.18
N PRO A 88 25.82 26.40 15.02
CA PRO A 88 25.37 27.27 16.11
C PRO A 88 24.07 26.79 16.76
N GLN A 89 23.77 27.32 17.95
CA GLN A 89 22.47 27.11 18.60
C GLN A 89 21.44 28.09 18.03
N PHE A 90 20.29 27.57 17.58
CA PHE A 90 19.18 28.32 17.01
C PHE A 90 17.91 28.29 17.87
N VAL A 91 17.91 27.47 18.93
CA VAL A 91 16.78 27.31 19.85
C VAL A 91 17.20 27.74 21.25
N ASP A 92 16.30 28.41 21.98
CA ASP A 92 16.61 28.88 23.34
C ASP A 92 16.79 27.71 24.31
N LYS A 93 15.94 26.69 24.18
CA LYS A 93 15.96 25.48 24.99
C LYS A 93 15.99 24.25 24.10
N ARG A 94 17.04 23.46 24.25
CA ARG A 94 17.19 22.14 23.63
C ARG A 94 16.29 21.12 24.32
N LEU A 95 15.90 20.09 23.58
CA LEU A 95 15.19 18.92 24.11
C LEU A 95 16.06 18.04 25.01
#